data_AF-A0A7K2M2H9-F1
#
_entry.id   AF-A0A7K2M2H9-F1
#
_cell.length_a   1.000
_cell.length_b   1.000
_cell.length_c   1.000
_cell.angle_alpha   90.00
_cell.angle_beta   90.00
_cell.angle_gamma   90.00
#
_symmetry.space_group_name_H-M   'P 1'
#
loop_
_entity.id
_entity.type
_entity.pdbx_description
1 polymer ?
#
loop_
_entity_poly.entity_id
_entity_poly.type
_entity_poly.pdbx_seq_one_letter_code
_entity_poly.pdbx_strand_id
1 'polypeptide(L)' 'RTLRFLPGGAPGTAEVRFADGRPFHDLDLRTGRHVAGHPCAADLYRGEFTVRDADHWRTVWRVGGPAKDLVLVTDYAREA' A
#
# COMPACT_ATOMS: atom_id res chain seq x y z
N ARG A 1 -1.07 7.61 -11.05
CA ARG A 1 -0.91 6.29 -11.71
C ARG A 1 -1.90 5.34 -11.07
N THR A 2 -2.50 4.42 -11.83
CA THR A 2 -3.47 3.44 -11.29
C THR A 2 -2.73 2.23 -10.70
N LEU A 3 -3.16 1.79 -9.51
CA LEU A 3 -2.68 0.58 -8.84
C LEU A 3 -3.71 -0.54 -8.97
N ARG A 4 -3.25 -1.78 -9.04
CA ARG A 4 -4.06 -3.00 -8.97
C ARG A 4 -3.59 -3.84 -7.79
N PHE A 5 -4.54 -4.30 -6.98
CA PHE A 5 -4.31 -5.25 -5.90
C PHE A 5 -4.68 -6.63 -6.44
N LEU A 6 -3.70 -7.50 -6.62
CA LEU A 6 -3.92 -8.87 -7.06
C LEU A 6 -3.83 -9.81 -5.85
N PRO A 7 -4.69 -10.84 -5.75
CA PRO A 7 -4.58 -11.82 -4.67
C PRO A 7 -3.18 -12.44 -4.60
N GLY A 8 -2.60 -12.52 -3.40
CA GLY A 8 -1.34 -13.21 -3.18
C GLY A 8 -1.52 -14.72 -2.96
N GLY A 9 -0.44 -15.41 -2.63
CA GLY A 9 -0.43 -16.87 -2.45
C GLY A 9 -1.18 -17.38 -1.21
N ALA A 10 -1.60 -16.49 -0.32
CA ALA A 10 -2.36 -16.83 0.88
C ALA A 10 -3.45 -15.77 1.18
N PRO A 11 -4.55 -16.16 1.85
CA PRO A 11 -5.53 -15.20 2.37
C PRO A 11 -4.87 -14.09 3.21
N GLY A 12 -5.30 -12.85 3.02
CA GLY A 12 -4.71 -11.69 3.68
C GLY A 12 -3.42 -11.15 3.04
N THR A 13 -3.02 -11.69 1.88
CA THR A 13 -1.88 -11.19 1.10
C THR A 13 -2.31 -10.69 -0.28
N ALA A 14 -1.56 -9.72 -0.82
CA ALA A 14 -1.74 -9.21 -2.16
C ALA A 14 -0.42 -8.82 -2.81
N GLU A 15 -0.35 -8.88 -4.14
CA GLU A 15 0.66 -8.20 -4.93
C GLU A 15 0.10 -6.89 -5.46
N VAL A 16 0.72 -5.77 -5.08
CA VAL A 16 0.32 -4.46 -5.58
C VAL A 16 1.18 -4.08 -6.77
N ARG A 17 0.52 -3.84 -7.91
CA ARG A 17 1.17 -3.55 -9.19
C ARG A 17 0.65 -2.26 -9.79
N PHE A 18 1.47 -1.59 -10.58
CA PHE A 18 0.97 -0.55 -11.47
C PHE A 18 0.07 -1.19 -12.54
N ALA A 19 -0.86 -0.41 -13.09
CA ALA A 19 -1.74 -0.89 -14.15
C ALA A 19 -1.01 -1.39 -15.42
N ASP A 20 0.25 -0.99 -15.61
CA ASP A 20 1.15 -1.48 -16.67
C ASP A 20 1.87 -2.80 -16.31
N GLY A 21 1.54 -3.40 -15.17
CA GLY A 21 2.06 -4.70 -14.73
C GLY A 21 3.35 -4.64 -13.90
N ARG A 22 4.05 -3.50 -13.86
CA ARG A 22 5.27 -3.36 -13.05
C ARG A 22 4.96 -3.50 -11.55
N PRO A 23 5.85 -4.14 -10.78
CA PRO A 23 5.67 -4.30 -9.34
C PRO A 23 5.73 -2.94 -8.63
N PHE A 24 4.88 -2.77 -7.62
CA PHE A 24 4.94 -1.62 -6.71
C PHE A 24 5.45 -2.09 -5.34
N HIS A 25 4.69 -2.91 -4.62
CA HIS A 25 5.11 -3.59 -3.39
C HIS A 25 4.24 -4.85 -3.15
N ASP A 26 4.72 -5.76 -2.31
CA ASP A 26 3.90 -6.82 -1.72
C ASP A 26 3.08 -6.27 -0.56
N LEU A 27 2.03 -6.98 -0.17
CA LEU A 27 1.19 -6.63 0.97
C LEU A 27 0.84 -7.88 1.76
N ASP A 28 1.17 -7.88 3.04
CA ASP A 28 0.82 -8.96 3.97
C ASP A 28 0.19 -8.39 5.23
N LEU A 29 -1.14 -8.54 5.34
CA LEU A 29 -1.92 -8.02 6.46
C LEU A 29 -2.20 -9.07 7.54
N ARG A 30 -1.67 -10.28 7.43
CA ARG A 30 -2.02 -11.40 8.32
C ARG A 30 -1.64 -11.16 9.79
N THR A 31 -0.64 -10.31 10.03
CA THR A 31 -0.22 -9.89 11.39
C THR A 31 -0.89 -8.60 11.86
N GLY A 32 -1.77 -8.02 11.04
CA GLY A 32 -2.41 -6.74 11.30
C GLY A 32 -1.56 -5.51 10.97
N ARG A 33 -0.29 -5.68 10.57
CA ARG A 33 0.60 -4.57 10.21
C ARG A 33 1.53 -4.95 9.05
N HIS A 34 1.74 -4.01 8.13
CA HIS A 34 2.72 -4.15 7.06
C HIS A 34 3.47 -2.84 6.83
N VAL A 35 4.72 -2.93 6.39
CA VAL A 35 5.52 -1.78 5.96
C VAL A 35 6.06 -2.03 4.57
N ALA A 36 5.97 -1.04 3.71
CA ALA A 36 6.42 -1.13 2.32
C ALA A 36 7.28 0.08 1.96
N GLY A 37 8.20 -0.12 1.01
CA GLY A 37 9.00 0.94 0.42
C GLY A 37 9.00 0.84 -1.09
N HIS A 38 8.89 1.97 -1.78
CA HIS A 38 9.03 1.99 -3.23
C HIS A 38 9.76 3.26 -3.71
N PRO A 39 10.89 3.12 -4.42
CA PRO A 39 11.49 4.24 -5.12
C PRO A 39 10.65 4.58 -6.35
N CYS A 40 10.07 5.78 -6.40
CA CYS A 40 9.27 6.24 -7.53
C CYS A 40 9.97 7.42 -8.20
N ALA A 41 10.72 7.14 -9.26
CA ALA A 41 11.62 8.12 -9.86
C ALA A 41 12.56 8.72 -8.80
N ALA A 42 12.54 10.04 -8.60
CA ALA A 42 13.40 10.72 -7.62
C ALA A 42 12.82 10.77 -6.20
N ASP A 43 11.56 10.36 -6.00
CA ASP A 43 10.90 10.41 -4.69
C ASP A 43 10.86 9.01 -4.03
N LEU A 44 10.98 8.96 -2.70
CA LEU A 44 10.86 7.74 -1.91
C LEU A 44 9.49 7.69 -1.23
N TYR A 45 8.79 6.58 -1.46
CA TYR A 45 7.51 6.28 -0.82
C TYR A 45 7.74 5.26 0.31
N ARG A 46 7.32 5.62 1.53
CA ARG A 46 7.30 4.71 2.69
C ARG A 46 5.87 4.54 3.18
N GLY A 47 5.37 3.31 3.10
CA GLY A 47 3.99 2.95 3.41
C GLY A 47 3.89 2.16 4.71
N GLU A 48 2.89 2.50 5.51
CA GLU A 48 2.50 1.80 6.72
C GLU A 48 1.04 1.39 6.60
N PHE A 49 0.76 0.11 6.85
CA PHE A 49 -0.58 -0.48 6.75
C PHE A 49 -0.99 -1.04 8.10
N THR A 50 -2.20 -0.73 8.57
CA THR A 50 -2.72 -1.22 9.84
C THR A 50 -4.13 -1.75 9.66
N VAL A 51 -4.35 -3.02 9.97
CA VAL A 51 -5.69 -3.62 10.09
C VAL A 51 -6.32 -3.12 11.38
N ARG A 52 -7.54 -2.59 11.30
CA ARG A 52 -8.31 -2.14 12.47
C ARG A 52 -9.28 -3.21 12.93
N ASP A 53 -9.92 -3.87 11.97
CA ASP A 53 -10.80 -5.03 12.14
C ASP A 53 -10.97 -5.76 10.78
N ALA A 54 -11.92 -6.69 10.68
CA ALA A 54 -12.13 -7.52 9.49
C ALA A 54 -12.57 -6.74 8.23
N ASP A 55 -13.14 -5.55 8.41
CA ASP A 55 -13.71 -4.73 7.35
C ASP A 55 -12.98 -3.40 7.18
N HIS A 56 -12.09 -3.05 8.11
CA HIS A 56 -11.39 -1.77 8.12
C HIS A 56 -9.86 -1.90 8.19
N TRP A 57 -9.18 -1.12 7.38
CA TRP A 57 -7.73 -0.94 7.45
C TRP A 57 -7.30 0.46 7.00
N ARG A 58 -6.16 0.93 7.50
CA ARG A 58 -5.59 2.25 7.19
C ARG A 58 -4.24 2.10 6.50
N THR A 59 -3.98 3.00 5.56
CA THR A 59 -2.65 3.22 4.99
C THR A 59 -2.15 4.63 5.30
N VAL A 60 -0.86 4.74 5.60
CA VAL A 60 -0.16 6.02 5.72
C VAL A 60 1.08 5.95 4.83
N TRP A 61 1.14 6.82 3.83
CA TRP A 61 2.31 6.97 2.98
C TRP A 61 3.02 8.28 3.28
N ARG A 62 4.30 8.20 3.63
CA ARG A 62 5.20 9.34 3.70
C ARG A 62 6.02 9.36 2.43
N VAL A 63 5.90 10.44 1.67
CA VAL A 63 6.58 10.62 0.39
C VAL A 63 7.53 11.79 0.53
N GLY A 64 8.81 11.55 0.28
CA GLY A 64 9.84 12.58 0.34
C GLY A 64 10.78 12.49 -0.86
N GLY A 65 11.10 13.63 -1.44
CA GLY A 65 12.00 13.77 -2.57
C GLY A 65 11.94 15.16 -3.19
N PRO A 66 12.72 15.43 -4.24
CA PRO A 66 12.80 16.75 -4.85
C PRO A 66 11.49 17.19 -5.51
N ALA A 67 10.58 16.27 -5.81
CA ALA A 67 9.31 16.59 -6.45
C ALA A 67 8.10 16.52 -5.50
N LYS A 68 8.20 15.80 -4.37
CA LYS A 68 7.10 15.63 -3.42
C LYS A 68 7.59 15.62 -1.99
N ASP A 69 6.87 16.32 -1.13
CA ASP A 69 6.99 16.25 0.32
C ASP A 69 5.58 16.26 0.92
N LEU A 70 5.03 15.07 1.19
CA LEU A 70 3.64 14.93 1.61
C LEU A 70 3.37 13.65 2.41
N VAL A 71 2.25 13.66 3.11
CA VAL A 71 1.67 12.51 3.79
C VAL A 71 0.31 12.20 3.18
N LEU A 72 0.09 10.95 2.74
CA LEU A 72 -1.21 10.45 2.31
C LEU A 72 -1.76 9.52 3.38
N VAL A 73 -2.98 9.77 3.82
CA VAL A 73 -3.71 8.88 4.74
C VAL A 73 -4.96 8.40 4.03
N THR A 74 -5.17 7.09 4.00
CA THR A 74 -6.38 6.50 3.42
C THR A 74 -6.94 5.46 4.38
N ASP A 75 -8.21 5.62 4.72
CA ASP A 75 -9.01 4.62 5.42
C ASP A 75 -9.82 3.84 4.39
N TYR A 76 -9.75 2.52 4.48
CA TYR A 76 -10.50 1.60 3.65
C TYR A 76 -11.54 0.91 4.53
N ALA A 77 -12.77 0.87 4.03
CA ALA A 77 -13.89 0.12 4.60
C ALA A 77 -14.43 -0.83 3.54
N ARG A 78 -14.86 -2.02 3.94
CA ARG A 78 -15.61 -2.93 3.08
C ARG A 78 -17.01 -2.35 2.84
N GLU A 79 -17.45 -2.33 1.58
CA GLU A 79 -18.85 -2.05 1.26
C GLU A 79 -19.75 -3.16 1.81
N ALA A 80 -20.96 -2.78 2.23
CA ALA A 80 -21.96 -3.70 2.77
C ALA A 80 -22.57 -4.62 1.70
#